data_AF-A0A6A6V3P7-F1
#
_entry.id   AF-A0A6A6V3P7-F1
#
_cell.length_a   1.000
_cell.length_b   1.000
_cell.length_c   1.000
_cell.angle_alpha   90.00
_cell.angle_beta   90.00
_cell.angle_gamma   90.00
#
_symmetry.space_group_name_H-M   'P 1'
#
loop_
_entity.id
_entity.type
_entity.pdbx_description
1 polymer ?
#
loop_
_entity_poly.entity_id
_entity_poly.type
_entity_poly.pdbx_seq_one_letter_code
_entity_poly.pdbx_strand_id
1 'polypeptide(L)'
;MSGIEVAGLVLGAFPILIRALESYREGAEFLGDWWRIQRAYTKCRQDLQYHQVLFEGNVERFLLPLVVDDEELKNLMSDPAGEAWRDEELEARLKERLPKSYRIFLDTMGNINDLMEDLKKELGVYNRLFGESARPAQGSSGTDVKRNDLLSISNFEFQTKRIKFSLKRSSRERLFVQFQHANDRMRSLLENSDQIAIARRDREPGKNASVMGRKLNDFWRHAKRLHDALSSAWQCSCVDHQTTLQLQHRTSDKPEFDVVFNLGARCSGQFPENGM
;
A
#
# COMPACT_ATOMS: atom_id res chain seq x y z
N MET A 1 2.32 6.59 15.22
CA MET A 1 2.17 5.79 14.01
C MET A 1 1.37 4.57 14.41
N SER A 2 0.25 4.30 13.77
CA SER A 2 -0.39 2.98 13.89
C SER A 2 0.64 1.91 13.52
N GLY A 3 0.47 0.68 14.02
CA GLY A 3 1.42 -0.38 13.70
C GLY A 3 1.44 -0.72 12.20
N ILE A 4 0.32 -0.49 11.52
CA ILE A 4 0.10 -0.87 10.12
C ILE A 4 0.55 0.20 9.13
N GLU A 5 0.53 1.48 9.52
CA GLU A 5 1.07 2.61 8.73
C GLU A 5 2.50 2.36 8.21
N VAL A 6 3.29 1.59 8.97
CA VAL A 6 4.67 1.24 8.61
C VAL A 6 4.72 0.45 7.28
N ALA A 7 3.71 -0.37 6.96
CA ALA A 7 3.68 -1.05 5.66
C ALA A 7 3.61 -0.06 4.50
N GLY A 8 2.75 0.95 4.62
CA GLY A 8 2.62 2.02 3.65
C GLY A 8 3.92 2.81 3.44
N LEU A 9 4.62 3.15 4.52
CA LEU A 9 5.92 3.83 4.46
C LEU A 9 6.97 3.01 3.71
N VAL A 10 7.08 1.71 4.02
CA VAL A 10 8.04 0.80 3.37
C VAL A 10 7.70 0.63 1.90
N LEU A 11 6.42 0.42 1.55
CA LEU A 11 5.95 0.35 0.16
C LEU A 11 6.33 1.60 -0.64
N GLY A 12 6.11 2.79 -0.06
CA GLY A 12 6.46 4.07 -0.70
C GLY A 12 7.97 4.28 -0.86
N ALA A 13 8.80 3.68 0.00
CA ALA A 13 10.25 3.84 -0.05
C ALA A 13 10.90 3.08 -1.22
N PHE A 14 10.38 1.89 -1.59
CA PHE A 14 10.96 1.06 -2.66
C PHE A 14 11.07 1.80 -4.01
N PRO A 15 9.99 2.38 -4.57
CA PRO A 15 10.06 3.11 -5.85
C PRO A 15 11.05 4.27 -5.82
N ILE A 16 11.19 4.95 -4.68
CA ILE A 16 12.09 6.10 -4.52
C ILE A 16 13.54 5.64 -4.58
N LEU A 17 13.90 4.56 -3.87
CA LEU A 17 15.26 4.02 -3.91
C LEU A 17 15.60 3.45 -5.28
N ILE A 18 14.67 2.77 -5.95
CA ILE A 18 14.88 2.24 -7.30
C ILE A 18 15.14 3.40 -8.28
N ARG A 19 14.31 4.45 -8.27
CA ARG A 19 14.51 5.65 -9.11
C ARG A 19 15.83 6.35 -8.80
N ALA A 20 16.20 6.46 -7.53
CA ALA A 20 17.48 7.03 -7.14
C ALA A 20 18.65 6.22 -7.76
N LEU A 21 18.59 4.89 -7.73
CA LEU A 21 19.60 4.04 -8.36
C LEU A 21 19.68 4.20 -9.88
N GLU A 22 18.55 4.42 -10.55
CA GLU A 22 18.52 4.67 -11.99
C GLU A 22 19.19 6.00 -12.35
N SER A 23 18.93 7.06 -11.59
CA SER A 23 19.60 8.35 -11.80
C SER A 23 21.13 8.26 -11.66
N TYR A 24 21.63 7.40 -10.75
CA TYR A 24 23.07 7.16 -10.59
C TYR A 24 23.72 6.42 -11.76
N ARG A 25 22.93 5.70 -12.57
CA ARG A 25 23.41 4.96 -13.75
C ARG A 25 23.62 5.86 -14.96
N GLU A 26 22.86 6.94 -15.11
CA GLU A 26 22.93 7.80 -16.30
C GLU A 26 24.14 8.75 -16.28
N GLY A 27 24.52 9.28 -15.11
CA GLY A 27 25.61 10.28 -14.98
C GLY A 27 27.05 9.74 -15.00
N ALA A 28 27.27 8.59 -15.64
CA ALA A 28 28.10 7.58 -15.01
C ALA A 28 29.18 6.94 -15.89
N GLU A 29 29.07 7.15 -17.20
CA GLU A 29 29.84 6.51 -18.26
C GLU A 29 31.32 6.94 -18.33
N PHE A 30 31.72 7.97 -17.57
CA PHE A 30 33.05 8.60 -17.67
C PHE A 30 34.15 8.05 -16.72
N LEU A 31 33.93 6.93 -16.02
CA LEU A 31 34.90 6.39 -15.03
C LEU A 31 35.63 5.13 -15.50
N GLY A 32 36.92 4.99 -15.20
CA GLY A 32 37.73 3.81 -15.55
C GLY A 32 37.25 2.48 -14.93
N ASP A 33 36.62 2.54 -13.76
CA ASP A 33 36.00 1.38 -13.07
C ASP A 33 34.49 1.26 -13.30
N TRP A 34 33.97 1.90 -14.37
CA TRP A 34 32.54 1.97 -14.65
C TRP A 34 31.83 0.60 -14.62
N TRP A 35 32.44 -0.45 -15.18
CA TRP A 35 31.88 -1.80 -15.17
C TRP A 35 31.63 -2.35 -13.77
N ARG A 36 32.53 -2.10 -12.80
CA ARG A 36 32.38 -2.54 -11.41
C ARG A 36 31.25 -1.77 -10.72
N ILE A 37 31.19 -0.47 -10.99
CA ILE A 37 30.15 0.43 -10.49
C ILE A 37 28.79 -0.01 -11.03
N GLN A 38 28.66 -0.16 -12.35
CA GLN A 38 27.46 -0.64 -13.03
C GLN A 38 26.99 -1.99 -12.48
N ARG A 39 27.89 -2.96 -12.29
CA ARG A 39 27.54 -4.27 -11.71
C ARG A 39 26.97 -4.14 -10.29
N ALA A 40 27.58 -3.29 -9.46
CA ALA A 40 27.10 -3.05 -8.09
C ALA A 40 25.71 -2.40 -8.08
N TYR A 41 25.44 -1.46 -9.00
CA TYR A 41 24.13 -0.81 -9.13
C TYR A 41 23.06 -1.78 -9.62
N THR A 42 23.35 -2.53 -10.69
CA THR A 42 22.43 -3.52 -11.24
C THR A 42 22.04 -4.55 -10.19
N LYS A 43 23.04 -5.09 -9.46
CA LYS A 43 22.77 -6.04 -8.37
C LYS A 43 21.89 -5.43 -7.28
N CYS A 44 22.23 -4.23 -6.80
CA CYS A 44 21.45 -3.56 -5.75
C CYS A 44 20.00 -3.26 -6.18
N ARG A 45 19.80 -2.90 -7.46
CA ARG A 45 18.46 -2.69 -8.01
C ARG A 45 17.67 -3.99 -8.09
N GLN A 46 18.30 -5.07 -8.57
CA GLN A 46 17.68 -6.39 -8.63
C GLN A 46 17.29 -6.90 -7.23
N ASP A 47 18.18 -6.75 -6.26
CA ASP A 47 17.93 -7.13 -4.86
C ASP A 47 16.76 -6.29 -4.27
N LEU A 48 16.73 -4.97 -4.53
CA LEU A 48 15.62 -4.11 -4.12
C LEU A 48 14.28 -4.50 -4.76
N GLN A 49 14.25 -4.74 -6.08
CA GLN A 49 13.06 -5.18 -6.79
C GLN A 49 12.56 -6.53 -6.28
N TYR A 50 13.48 -7.46 -6.00
CA TYR A 50 13.15 -8.74 -5.41
C TYR A 50 12.48 -8.57 -4.03
N HIS A 51 13.07 -7.77 -3.14
CA HIS A 51 12.49 -7.51 -1.83
C HIS A 51 11.20 -6.69 -1.88
N GLN A 52 11.03 -5.81 -2.87
CA GLN A 52 9.77 -5.13 -3.13
C GLN A 52 8.66 -6.14 -3.39
N VAL A 53 8.86 -7.07 -4.32
CA VAL A 53 7.88 -8.11 -4.65
C VAL A 53 7.57 -8.99 -3.44
N LEU A 54 8.58 -9.38 -2.65
CA LEU A 54 8.34 -10.17 -1.44
C LEU A 54 7.52 -9.41 -0.40
N PHE A 55 7.82 -8.12 -0.20
CA PHE A 55 7.14 -7.30 0.77
C PHE A 55 5.70 -7.01 0.32
N GLU A 56 5.48 -6.62 -0.95
CA GLU A 56 4.15 -6.44 -1.54
C GLU A 56 3.30 -7.71 -1.39
N GLY A 57 3.84 -8.89 -1.70
CA GLY A 57 3.11 -10.15 -1.51
C GLY A 57 2.80 -10.45 -0.04
N ASN A 58 3.69 -10.11 0.89
CA ASN A 58 3.41 -10.24 2.32
C ASN A 58 2.32 -9.26 2.78
N VAL A 59 2.31 -8.04 2.24
CA VAL A 59 1.31 -7.00 2.50
C VAL A 59 -0.06 -7.45 1.98
N GLU A 60 -0.12 -7.83 0.71
CA GLU A 60 -1.33 -8.33 0.06
C GLU A 60 -1.91 -9.52 0.84
N ARG A 61 -1.06 -10.47 1.25
CA ARG A 61 -1.47 -11.63 2.04
C ARG A 61 -2.12 -11.26 3.38
N PHE A 62 -1.62 -10.23 4.07
CA PHE A 62 -2.24 -9.83 5.32
C PHE A 62 -3.52 -9.02 5.08
N LEU A 63 -3.60 -8.25 3.99
CA LEU A 63 -4.76 -7.43 3.65
C LEU A 63 -5.94 -8.24 3.09
N LEU A 64 -5.70 -9.27 2.27
CA LEU A 64 -6.73 -10.05 1.56
C LEU A 64 -7.90 -10.51 2.45
N PRO A 65 -7.67 -11.03 3.67
CA PRO A 65 -8.76 -11.44 4.57
C PRO A 65 -9.37 -10.29 5.39
N LEU A 66 -8.77 -9.11 5.37
CA LEU A 66 -9.23 -7.93 6.11
C LEU A 66 -10.12 -7.07 5.25
N VAL A 67 -9.75 -6.84 3.99
CA VAL A 67 -10.50 -6.00 3.04
C VAL A 67 -11.79 -6.67 2.59
N VAL A 68 -12.77 -5.84 2.27
CA VAL A 68 -14.07 -6.28 1.81
C VAL A 68 -13.96 -6.75 0.36
N ASP A 69 -13.33 -5.98 -0.53
CA ASP A 69 -13.18 -6.34 -1.94
C ASP A 69 -11.81 -6.00 -2.54
N ASP A 70 -11.56 -6.49 -3.77
CA ASP A 70 -10.31 -6.30 -4.49
C ASP A 70 -10.04 -4.82 -4.84
N GLU A 71 -11.06 -3.97 -4.88
CA GLU A 71 -10.89 -2.53 -5.12
C GLU A 71 -10.34 -1.82 -3.88
N GLU A 72 -10.81 -2.17 -2.68
CA GLU A 72 -10.24 -1.71 -1.41
C GLU A 72 -8.76 -2.11 -1.28
N LEU A 73 -8.43 -3.36 -1.63
CA LEU A 73 -7.05 -3.85 -1.69
C LEU A 73 -6.20 -3.01 -2.64
N LYS A 74 -6.70 -2.81 -3.87
CA LYS A 74 -6.00 -2.05 -4.90
C LYS A 74 -5.78 -0.60 -4.49
N ASN A 75 -6.76 0.02 -3.83
CA ASN A 75 -6.65 1.39 -3.34
C ASN A 75 -5.56 1.50 -2.26
N LEU A 76 -5.52 0.58 -1.29
CA LEU A 76 -4.48 0.53 -0.26
C LEU A 76 -3.08 0.35 -0.87
N MET A 77 -2.94 -0.56 -1.83
CA MET A 77 -1.66 -0.83 -2.51
C MET A 77 -1.21 0.32 -3.44
N SER A 78 -2.17 1.06 -4.02
CA SER A 78 -1.90 2.16 -4.95
C SER A 78 -1.56 3.49 -4.25
N ASP A 79 -2.06 3.69 -3.02
CA ASP A 79 -1.71 4.83 -2.18
C ASP A 79 -1.12 4.39 -0.83
N PRO A 80 0.18 4.03 -0.79
CA PRO A 80 0.86 3.61 0.43
C PRO A 80 0.97 4.70 1.50
N ALA A 81 0.77 5.98 1.15
CA ALA A 81 0.82 7.10 2.10
C ALA A 81 -0.59 7.59 2.49
N GLY A 82 -1.64 6.92 2.01
CA GLY A 82 -3.02 7.32 2.21
C GLY A 82 -3.51 7.16 3.65
N GLU A 83 -4.53 7.92 4.02
CA GLU A 83 -5.18 7.85 5.34
C GLU A 83 -5.82 6.48 5.61
N ALA A 84 -6.10 5.68 4.57
CA ALA A 84 -6.62 4.32 4.71
C ALA A 84 -5.68 3.38 5.51
N TRP A 85 -4.38 3.66 5.53
CA TRP A 85 -3.42 2.93 6.37
C TRP A 85 -3.50 3.29 7.87
N ARG A 86 -4.17 4.39 8.20
CA ARG A 86 -4.44 4.85 9.58
C ARG A 86 -5.80 4.39 10.12
N ASP A 87 -6.54 3.60 9.35
CA ASP A 87 -7.85 3.10 9.76
C ASP A 87 -7.72 2.18 10.98
N GLU A 88 -8.34 2.60 12.09
CA GLU A 88 -8.38 1.83 13.34
C GLU A 88 -9.14 0.49 13.17
N GLU A 89 -10.11 0.43 12.25
CA GLU A 89 -10.85 -0.79 11.96
C GLU A 89 -9.96 -1.82 11.24
N LEU A 90 -9.12 -1.38 10.31
CA LEU A 90 -8.10 -2.23 9.68
C LEU A 90 -7.12 -2.79 10.72
N GLU A 91 -6.70 -1.96 11.68
CA GLU A 91 -5.81 -2.38 12.78
C GLU A 91 -6.47 -3.38 13.73
N ALA A 92 -7.73 -3.15 14.09
CA ALA A 92 -8.52 -4.07 14.89
C ALA A 92 -8.67 -5.44 14.22
N ARG A 93 -9.03 -5.48 12.93
CA ARG A 93 -9.16 -6.72 12.13
C ARG A 93 -7.82 -7.48 12.07
N LEU A 94 -6.69 -6.79 11.88
CA LEU A 94 -5.38 -7.45 11.87
C LEU A 94 -5.02 -8.04 13.24
N LYS A 95 -5.33 -7.32 14.32
CA LYS A 95 -5.09 -7.79 15.69
C LYS A 95 -5.94 -9.01 16.03
N GLU A 96 -7.19 -9.06 15.55
CA GLU A 96 -8.06 -10.23 15.66
C GLU A 96 -7.53 -11.44 14.88
N ARG A 97 -6.94 -11.20 13.70
CA ARG A 97 -6.29 -12.25 12.91
C ARG A 97 -5.05 -12.82 13.60
N LEU A 98 -4.22 -11.97 14.21
CA LEU A 98 -2.92 -12.33 14.79
C LEU A 98 -2.87 -12.18 16.33
N PRO A 99 -3.80 -12.74 17.12
CA PRO A 99 -3.96 -12.36 18.52
C PRO A 99 -2.73 -12.68 19.38
N LYS A 100 -1.96 -13.71 19.01
CA LYS A 100 -0.72 -14.14 19.71
C LYS A 100 0.56 -13.56 19.12
N SER A 101 0.55 -13.25 17.82
CA SER A 101 1.74 -12.88 17.04
C SER A 101 1.75 -11.42 16.60
N TYR A 102 0.69 -10.66 16.85
CA TYR A 102 0.53 -9.27 16.40
C TYR A 102 1.71 -8.38 16.80
N ARG A 103 2.15 -8.44 18.07
CA ARG A 103 3.31 -7.66 18.53
C ARG A 103 4.58 -8.02 17.75
N ILE A 104 4.82 -9.32 17.54
CA ILE A 104 6.00 -9.80 16.80
C ILE A 104 5.92 -9.39 15.33
N PHE A 105 4.72 -9.37 14.76
CA PHE A 105 4.47 -8.90 13.41
C PHE A 105 4.80 -7.41 13.26
N LEU A 106 4.32 -6.56 14.18
CA LEU A 106 4.65 -5.13 14.20
C LEU A 106 6.15 -4.89 14.41
N ASP A 107 6.78 -5.59 15.36
CA ASP A 107 8.23 -5.52 15.57
C ASP A 107 8.99 -5.90 14.28
N THR A 108 8.49 -6.89 13.53
CA THR A 108 9.09 -7.32 12.25
C THR A 108 8.91 -6.26 11.17
N MET A 109 7.74 -5.63 11.06
CA MET A 109 7.50 -4.52 10.13
C MET A 109 8.36 -3.29 10.46
N GLY A 110 8.48 -2.94 11.75
CA GLY A 110 9.37 -1.89 12.22
C GLY A 110 10.83 -2.16 11.83
N ASN A 111 11.30 -3.39 12.01
CA ASN A 111 12.63 -3.80 11.58
C ASN A 111 12.81 -3.67 10.05
N ILE A 112 11.81 -4.03 9.25
CA ILE A 112 11.86 -3.84 7.78
C ILE A 112 12.01 -2.35 7.43
N ASN A 113 11.27 -1.48 8.13
CA ASN A 113 11.38 -0.03 7.96
C ASN A 113 12.76 0.51 8.36
N ASP A 114 13.32 0.05 9.47
CA ASP A 114 14.66 0.45 9.91
C ASP A 114 15.73 0.01 8.89
N LEU A 115 15.63 -1.22 8.37
CA LEU A 115 16.49 -1.72 7.30
C LEU A 115 16.35 -0.89 6.01
N MET A 116 15.13 -0.44 5.70
CA MET A 116 14.87 0.43 4.55
C MET A 116 15.54 1.79 4.71
N GLU A 117 15.44 2.40 5.90
CA GLU A 117 16.09 3.67 6.20
C GLU A 117 17.62 3.53 6.23
N ASP A 118 18.15 2.41 6.71
CA ASP A 118 19.59 2.13 6.64
C ASP A 118 20.07 1.93 5.20
N LEU A 119 19.27 1.25 4.36
CA LEU A 119 19.57 1.14 2.94
C LEU A 119 19.54 2.51 2.25
N LYS A 120 18.54 3.35 2.54
CA LYS A 120 18.45 4.72 2.04
C LYS A 120 19.69 5.56 2.40
N LYS A 121 20.18 5.44 3.65
CA LYS A 121 21.44 6.08 4.09
C LYS A 121 22.65 5.53 3.33
N GLU A 122 22.73 4.22 3.13
CA GLU A 122 23.81 3.58 2.36
C GLU A 122 23.81 4.00 0.89
N LEU A 123 22.62 4.26 0.32
CA LEU A 123 22.43 4.76 -1.04
C LEU A 123 22.65 6.27 -1.17
N GLY A 124 22.76 7.01 -0.06
CA GLY A 124 22.97 8.46 -0.07
C GLY A 124 21.76 9.27 -0.55
N VAL A 125 20.56 8.68 -0.45
CA VAL A 125 19.28 9.32 -0.78
C VAL A 125 18.83 10.14 0.42
N TYR A 126 19.35 11.36 0.54
CA TYR A 126 18.90 12.31 1.56
C TYR A 126 17.59 12.99 1.12
N ASN A 127 16.76 13.36 2.10
CA ASN A 127 15.37 13.86 2.02
C ASN A 127 15.09 15.11 1.14
N ARG A 128 15.80 15.39 0.03
CA ARG A 128 15.33 16.38 -0.95
C ARG A 128 14.06 15.92 -1.66
N LEU A 129 13.91 14.63 -1.90
CA LEU A 129 12.72 14.07 -2.59
C LEU A 129 11.48 13.95 -1.68
N PHE A 130 11.63 14.09 -0.36
CA PHE A 130 10.55 13.97 0.62
C PHE A 130 10.06 15.34 1.16
N GLY A 131 10.69 16.46 0.77
CA GLY A 131 10.47 17.78 1.38
C GLY A 131 9.87 18.87 0.49
N GLU A 132 9.62 18.60 -0.79
CA GLU A 132 9.12 19.62 -1.74
C GLU A 132 7.86 19.16 -2.46
N SER A 133 6.80 18.92 -1.68
CA SER A 133 5.43 19.10 -2.15
C SER A 133 4.69 19.96 -1.14
N ALA A 134 5.04 21.25 -1.09
CA ALA A 134 4.22 22.36 -0.60
C ALA A 134 5.09 23.62 -0.45
N ARG A 135 5.33 24.33 -1.55
CA ARG A 135 5.38 25.82 -1.61
C ARG A 135 5.70 26.28 -3.03
N PRO A 136 4.87 27.14 -3.65
CA PRO A 136 5.28 27.86 -4.84
C PRO A 136 6.30 28.93 -4.41
N ALA A 137 7.51 28.86 -4.95
CA ALA A 137 8.54 29.87 -4.72
C ALA A 137 8.13 31.18 -5.41
N GLN A 138 7.71 32.17 -4.62
CA GLN A 138 7.75 33.57 -5.01
C GLN A 138 9.15 34.13 -4.70
N GLY A 139 9.63 34.97 -5.61
CA GLY A 139 11.05 35.21 -5.80
C GLY A 139 11.69 36.20 -4.83
N SER A 140 13.02 36.21 -4.85
CA SER A 140 13.82 37.42 -4.66
C SER A 140 15.27 37.14 -5.06
N SER A 141 15.67 37.83 -6.13
CA SER A 141 16.97 38.38 -6.51
C SER A 141 18.25 38.00 -5.74
N GLY A 142 19.26 37.60 -6.55
CA GLY A 142 20.52 38.33 -6.61
C GLY A 142 21.71 37.74 -5.86
N THR A 143 22.43 36.82 -6.49
CA THR A 143 23.91 36.74 -6.46
C THR A 143 24.39 35.92 -7.66
N ASP A 144 25.18 36.53 -8.54
CA ASP A 144 25.88 35.87 -9.64
C ASP A 144 26.92 34.88 -9.09
N VAL A 145 26.50 33.65 -8.82
CA VAL A 145 27.41 32.53 -8.65
C VAL A 145 27.72 31.98 -10.03
N LYS A 146 28.98 32.10 -10.44
CA LYS A 146 29.48 31.62 -11.73
C LYS A 146 28.97 30.20 -11.99
N ARG A 147 28.14 30.06 -13.02
CA ARG A 147 27.44 28.84 -13.47
C ARG A 147 28.35 27.61 -13.62
N ASN A 148 29.67 27.80 -13.73
CA ASN A 148 30.65 26.73 -13.91
C ASN A 148 31.11 26.07 -12.59
N ASP A 149 31.07 26.76 -11.44
CA ASP A 149 31.51 26.17 -10.15
C ASP A 149 30.44 25.28 -9.52
N LEU A 150 29.15 25.60 -9.73
CA LEU A 150 28.04 24.79 -9.24
C LEU A 150 27.93 23.42 -9.95
N LEU A 151 28.32 23.36 -11.22
CA LEU A 151 28.30 22.14 -12.03
C LEU A 151 29.47 21.19 -11.70
N SER A 152 30.62 21.74 -11.29
CA SER A 152 31.80 20.95 -10.89
C SER A 152 31.62 20.31 -9.52
N ILE A 153 31.03 21.06 -8.57
CA ILE A 153 30.77 20.57 -7.20
C ILE A 153 29.67 19.51 -7.20
N SER A 154 28.59 19.69 -7.97
CA SER A 154 27.54 18.67 -8.12
C SER A 154 28.07 17.39 -8.77
N ASN A 155 28.96 17.51 -9.75
CA ASN A 155 29.61 16.37 -10.37
C ASN A 155 30.55 15.67 -9.39
N PHE A 156 31.37 16.38 -8.62
CA PHE A 156 32.27 15.75 -7.65
C PHE A 156 31.53 15.03 -6.51
N GLU A 157 30.47 15.64 -5.96
CA GLU A 157 29.61 14.98 -4.96
C GLU A 157 28.91 13.74 -5.51
N PHE A 158 28.45 13.79 -6.76
CA PHE A 158 27.79 12.65 -7.41
C PHE A 158 28.79 11.52 -7.69
N GLN A 159 30.00 11.85 -8.15
CA GLN A 159 31.07 10.89 -8.40
C GLN A 159 31.59 10.26 -7.08
N THR A 160 31.70 11.04 -6.00
CA THR A 160 32.08 10.51 -4.67
C THR A 160 31.01 9.61 -4.07
N LYS A 161 29.71 9.93 -4.24
CA LYS A 161 28.61 9.03 -3.85
C LYS A 161 28.69 7.68 -4.58
N ARG A 162 29.02 7.70 -5.87
CA ARG A 162 29.15 6.48 -6.70
C ARG A 162 30.33 5.59 -6.30
N ILE A 163 31.48 6.20 -6.02
CA ILE A 163 32.65 5.47 -5.51
C ILE A 163 32.37 4.90 -4.11
N LYS A 164 31.78 5.70 -3.20
CA LYS A 164 31.39 5.26 -1.86
C LYS A 164 30.37 4.12 -1.91
N PHE A 165 29.43 4.17 -2.85
CA PHE A 165 28.50 3.08 -3.10
C PHE A 165 29.24 1.80 -3.52
N SER A 166 30.18 1.85 -4.46
CA SER A 166 30.94 0.64 -4.83
C SER A 166 31.78 0.06 -3.68
N LEU A 167 32.27 0.89 -2.76
CA LEU A 167 33.05 0.47 -1.59
C LEU A 167 32.20 -0.17 -0.49
N LYS A 168 30.93 0.25 -0.32
CA LYS A 168 30.02 -0.24 0.73
C LYS A 168 29.32 -1.57 0.43
N ARG A 169 29.92 -2.43 -0.40
CA ARG A 169 29.29 -3.67 -0.88
C ARG A 169 28.86 -4.62 0.25
N SER A 170 29.75 -4.92 1.19
CA SER A 170 29.49 -5.85 2.30
C SER A 170 28.37 -5.38 3.24
N SER A 171 28.28 -4.06 3.45
CA SER A 171 27.20 -3.43 4.22
C SER A 171 25.84 -3.68 3.57
N ARG A 172 25.71 -3.41 2.26
CA ARG A 172 24.46 -3.66 1.51
C ARG A 172 24.08 -5.14 1.44
N GLU A 173 25.04 -6.02 1.16
CA GLU A 173 24.78 -7.46 1.13
C GLU A 173 24.25 -7.96 2.48
N ARG A 174 24.79 -7.44 3.60
CA ARG A 174 24.25 -7.71 4.93
C ARG A 174 22.84 -7.17 5.13
N LEU A 175 22.54 -5.95 4.67
CA LEU A 175 21.20 -5.37 4.76
C LEU A 175 20.17 -6.20 3.98
N PHE A 176 20.50 -6.65 2.77
CA PHE A 176 19.61 -7.51 1.97
C PHE A 176 19.38 -8.88 2.61
N VAL A 177 20.40 -9.48 3.21
CA VAL A 177 20.23 -10.71 4.01
C VAL A 177 19.27 -10.48 5.18
N GLN A 178 19.40 -9.36 5.90
CA GLN A 178 18.49 -9.04 6.99
C GLN A 178 17.06 -8.77 6.49
N PHE A 179 16.91 -8.11 5.34
CA PHE A 179 15.63 -7.90 4.65
C PHE A 179 14.96 -9.22 4.28
N GLN A 180 15.74 -10.19 3.78
CA GLN A 180 15.25 -11.53 3.49
C GLN A 180 14.70 -12.21 4.74
N HIS A 181 15.51 -12.24 5.81
CA HIS A 181 15.09 -12.84 7.07
C HIS A 181 13.83 -12.18 7.66
N ALA A 182 13.72 -10.85 7.57
CA ALA A 182 12.55 -10.14 8.06
C ALA A 182 11.30 -10.45 7.22
N ASN A 183 11.42 -10.48 5.89
CA ASN A 183 10.32 -10.87 5.00
C ASN A 183 9.88 -12.32 5.20
N ASP A 184 10.83 -13.25 5.35
CA ASP A 184 10.52 -14.66 5.60
C ASP A 184 9.86 -14.84 6.98
N ARG A 185 10.34 -14.11 8.00
CA ARG A 185 9.70 -14.10 9.32
C ARG A 185 8.27 -13.59 9.25
N MET A 186 8.03 -12.48 8.53
CA MET A 186 6.69 -11.94 8.33
C MET A 186 5.79 -12.96 7.64
N ARG A 187 6.27 -13.59 6.55
CA ARG A 187 5.54 -14.65 5.84
C ARG A 187 5.18 -15.80 6.77
N SER A 188 6.12 -16.32 7.55
CA SER A 188 5.87 -17.44 8.47
C SER A 188 4.85 -17.10 9.55
N LEU A 189 4.82 -15.86 10.07
CA LEU A 189 3.81 -15.43 11.03
C LEU A 189 2.40 -15.45 10.41
N LEU A 190 2.27 -15.00 9.17
CA LEU A 190 1.01 -15.02 8.44
C LEU A 190 0.58 -16.45 8.10
N GLU A 191 1.51 -17.30 7.62
CA GLU A 191 1.27 -18.72 7.33
C GLU A 191 0.77 -19.50 8.52
N ASN A 192 1.47 -19.37 9.65
CA ASN A 192 1.09 -20.05 10.87
C ASN A 192 -0.29 -19.60 11.34
N SER A 193 -0.61 -18.31 11.21
CA SER A 193 -1.93 -17.78 11.54
C SER A 193 -3.02 -18.38 10.65
N ASP A 194 -2.79 -18.42 9.34
CA ASP A 194 -3.73 -18.96 8.36
C ASP A 194 -3.98 -20.45 8.60
N GLN A 195 -2.92 -21.23 8.82
CA GLN A 195 -3.01 -22.66 9.10
C GLN A 195 -3.80 -22.94 10.38
N ILE A 196 -3.56 -22.17 11.45
CA ILE A 196 -4.33 -22.28 12.69
C ILE A 196 -5.80 -21.93 12.46
N ALA A 197 -6.10 -20.89 11.68
CA ALA A 197 -7.47 -20.50 11.36
C ALA A 197 -8.21 -21.59 10.57
N ILE A 198 -7.54 -22.21 9.58
CA ILE A 198 -8.08 -23.34 8.82
C ILE A 198 -8.33 -24.54 9.72
N ALA A 199 -7.33 -24.94 10.52
CA ALA A 199 -7.45 -26.08 11.43
C ALA A 199 -8.56 -25.93 12.48
N ARG A 200 -8.84 -24.69 12.92
CA ARG A 200 -9.99 -24.38 13.79
C ARG A 200 -11.32 -24.54 13.06
N ARG A 201 -11.43 -24.02 11.84
CA ARG A 201 -12.64 -24.16 11.00
C ARG A 201 -12.98 -25.61 10.72
N ASP A 202 -11.97 -26.45 10.48
CA ASP A 202 -12.17 -27.88 10.20
C ASP A 202 -12.63 -28.67 11.44
N ARG A 203 -12.37 -28.15 12.64
CA ARG A 203 -12.73 -28.80 13.91
C ARG A 203 -14.11 -28.42 14.43
N GLU A 204 -14.72 -27.34 13.92
CA GLU A 204 -16.06 -26.94 14.34
C GLU A 204 -17.15 -27.81 13.67
N PRO A 205 -18.02 -28.50 14.43
CA PRO A 205 -19.08 -29.36 13.89
C PRO A 205 -20.26 -28.60 13.22
N GLY A 206 -20.06 -27.34 12.81
CA GLY A 206 -21.11 -26.44 12.35
C GLY A 206 -20.86 -25.86 10.96
N LYS A 207 -20.82 -26.71 9.91
CA LYS A 207 -20.68 -26.28 8.50
C LYS A 207 -21.73 -25.27 8.02
N ASN A 208 -22.81 -25.07 8.77
CA ASN A 208 -23.92 -24.21 8.40
C ASN A 208 -23.76 -22.75 8.87
N ALA A 209 -22.97 -22.47 9.92
CA ALA A 209 -22.85 -21.12 10.47
C ALA A 209 -21.86 -20.23 9.69
N SER A 210 -20.73 -20.78 9.21
CA SER A 210 -19.72 -19.97 8.50
C SER A 210 -20.05 -19.72 7.02
N VAL A 211 -20.81 -20.63 6.38
CA VAL A 211 -21.39 -20.37 5.05
C VAL A 211 -22.43 -19.25 5.16
N MET A 212 -23.26 -19.28 6.21
CA MET A 212 -24.23 -18.21 6.47
C MET A 212 -23.53 -16.86 6.72
N GLY A 213 -22.45 -16.84 7.53
CA GLY A 213 -21.69 -15.61 7.80
C GLY A 213 -21.05 -15.00 6.55
N ARG A 214 -20.47 -15.82 5.66
CA ARG A 214 -19.92 -15.33 4.39
C ARG A 214 -21.00 -14.81 3.44
N LYS A 215 -22.09 -15.58 3.25
CA LYS A 215 -23.23 -15.13 2.43
C LYS A 215 -23.86 -13.85 2.96
N LEU A 216 -23.92 -13.68 4.28
CA LEU A 216 -24.42 -12.46 4.92
C LEU A 216 -23.48 -11.28 4.66
N ASN A 217 -22.16 -11.45 4.81
CA ASN A 217 -21.19 -10.39 4.54
C ASN A 217 -21.20 -9.96 3.06
N ASP A 218 -21.27 -10.93 2.15
CA ASP A 218 -21.42 -10.65 0.71
C ASP A 218 -22.72 -9.89 0.43
N PHE A 219 -23.83 -10.26 1.07
CA PHE A 219 -25.09 -9.52 0.95
C PHE A 219 -24.95 -8.06 1.42
N TRP A 220 -24.37 -7.84 2.62
CA TRP A 220 -24.17 -6.50 3.17
C TRP A 220 -23.33 -5.61 2.24
N ARG A 221 -22.29 -6.17 1.62
CA ARG A 221 -21.45 -5.48 0.65
C ARG A 221 -22.24 -5.02 -0.57
N HIS A 222 -23.04 -5.89 -1.15
CA HIS A 222 -23.88 -5.56 -2.30
C HIS A 222 -24.98 -4.55 -1.94
N ALA A 223 -25.58 -4.66 -0.74
CA ALA A 223 -26.54 -3.69 -0.23
C ALA A 223 -25.93 -2.29 -0.07
N LYS A 224 -24.70 -2.20 0.43
CA LYS A 224 -23.97 -0.93 0.54
C LYS A 224 -23.70 -0.29 -0.83
N ARG A 225 -23.22 -1.07 -1.80
CA ARG A 225 -23.01 -0.57 -3.18
C ARG A 225 -24.30 -0.06 -3.81
N LEU A 226 -25.41 -0.78 -3.61
CA LEU A 226 -26.74 -0.36 -4.07
C LEU A 226 -27.20 0.93 -3.38
N HIS A 227 -27.02 1.03 -2.07
CA HIS A 227 -27.32 2.25 -1.32
C HIS A 227 -26.52 3.45 -1.85
N ASP A 228 -25.22 3.28 -2.07
CA ASP A 228 -24.33 4.35 -2.53
C ASP A 228 -24.71 4.78 -3.96
N ALA A 229 -25.03 3.81 -4.83
CA ALA A 229 -25.54 4.09 -6.17
C ALA A 229 -26.86 4.87 -6.13
N LEU A 230 -27.83 4.43 -5.32
CA LEU A 230 -29.12 5.11 -5.17
C LEU A 230 -28.98 6.51 -4.56
N SER A 231 -28.12 6.66 -3.56
CA SER A 231 -27.81 7.95 -2.94
C SER A 231 -27.14 8.92 -3.91
N SER A 232 -26.30 8.42 -4.82
CA SER A 232 -25.67 9.24 -5.86
C SER A 232 -26.62 9.60 -7.01
N ALA A 233 -27.61 8.75 -7.28
CA ALA A 233 -28.60 8.93 -8.34
C ALA A 233 -29.77 9.84 -7.91
N TRP A 234 -30.10 9.90 -6.62
CA TRP A 234 -31.12 10.85 -6.13
C TRP A 234 -30.58 12.27 -6.00
N GLN A 235 -30.81 13.05 -7.05
CA GLN A 235 -30.50 14.48 -7.11
C GLN A 235 -31.77 15.35 -7.09
N CYS A 236 -32.88 14.79 -6.63
CA CYS A 236 -34.17 15.49 -6.57
C CYS A 236 -34.28 16.37 -5.32
N SER A 237 -35.09 17.42 -5.44
CA SER A 237 -35.35 18.41 -4.38
C SER A 237 -36.52 18.04 -3.46
N CYS A 238 -36.94 16.76 -3.44
CA CYS A 238 -38.02 16.35 -2.54
C CYS A 238 -37.53 16.32 -1.09
N VAL A 239 -38.49 16.51 -0.16
CA VAL A 239 -38.21 16.61 1.28
C VAL A 239 -37.85 15.26 1.90
N ASP A 240 -38.51 14.16 1.45
CA ASP A 240 -38.27 12.83 2.00
C ASP A 240 -38.32 11.76 0.89
N HIS A 241 -37.22 11.03 0.73
CA HIS A 241 -37.16 9.77 -0.02
C HIS A 241 -36.91 8.63 0.93
N GLN A 242 -37.78 7.62 0.89
CA GLN A 242 -37.59 6.42 1.68
C GLN A 242 -37.40 5.20 0.78
N THR A 243 -36.29 4.50 0.99
CA THR A 243 -36.07 3.16 0.50
C THR A 243 -36.17 2.15 1.61
N THR A 244 -36.77 1.02 1.28
CA THR A 244 -36.72 -0.16 2.14
C THR A 244 -36.10 -1.30 1.34
N LEU A 245 -35.01 -1.83 1.87
CA LEU A 245 -34.32 -3.01 1.33
C LEU A 245 -34.76 -4.21 2.16
N GLN A 246 -35.42 -5.18 1.52
CA GLN A 246 -35.87 -6.37 2.22
C GLN A 246 -34.75 -7.40 2.32
N LEU A 247 -34.34 -7.71 3.56
CA LEU A 247 -33.44 -8.82 3.86
C LEU A 247 -34.23 -10.14 3.86
N GLN A 248 -34.12 -10.92 2.79
CA GLN A 248 -34.66 -12.29 2.74
C GLN A 248 -33.52 -13.32 2.77
N HIS A 249 -33.68 -14.35 3.60
CA HIS A 249 -32.79 -15.51 3.59
C HIS A 249 -33.04 -16.32 2.30
N ARG A 250 -32.22 -16.09 1.27
CA ARG A 250 -32.36 -16.76 -0.04
C ARG A 250 -31.40 -17.94 -0.18
N THR A 251 -31.92 -19.01 -0.77
CA THR A 251 -31.18 -20.23 -1.14
C THR A 251 -30.48 -20.12 -2.51
N SER A 252 -30.65 -19.00 -3.22
CA SER A 252 -30.03 -18.73 -4.53
C SER A 252 -28.56 -18.31 -4.38
N ASP A 253 -27.72 -18.66 -5.36
CA ASP A 253 -26.29 -18.29 -5.40
C ASP A 253 -26.02 -16.90 -5.99
N LYS A 254 -27.04 -16.22 -6.54
CA LYS A 254 -26.91 -14.85 -7.06
C LYS A 254 -27.54 -13.83 -6.09
N PRO A 255 -26.89 -12.69 -5.84
CA PRO A 255 -27.45 -11.63 -4.99
C PRO A 255 -28.57 -10.91 -5.74
N GLU A 256 -29.78 -10.97 -5.19
CA GLU A 256 -30.97 -10.30 -5.72
C GLU A 256 -31.53 -9.35 -4.65
N PHE A 257 -31.89 -8.14 -5.05
CA PHE A 257 -32.41 -7.11 -4.17
C PHE A 257 -33.81 -6.70 -4.61
N ASP A 258 -34.77 -6.84 -3.71
CA ASP A 258 -36.08 -6.23 -3.88
C ASP A 258 -36.03 -4.83 -3.24
N VAL A 259 -36.09 -3.82 -4.11
CA VAL A 259 -36.03 -2.41 -3.71
C VAL A 259 -37.41 -1.81 -3.88
N VAL A 260 -38.00 -1.33 -2.78
CA VAL A 260 -39.26 -0.60 -2.81
C VAL A 260 -38.97 0.87 -2.61
N PHE A 261 -39.42 1.68 -3.57
CA PHE A 261 -39.31 3.13 -3.54
C PHE A 261 -40.65 3.72 -3.11
N ASN A 262 -40.67 4.33 -1.92
CA ASN A 262 -41.84 5.07 -1.46
C ASN A 262 -41.67 6.53 -1.87
N LEU A 263 -42.36 6.91 -2.95
CA LEU A 263 -42.48 8.30 -3.37
C LEU A 263 -43.60 8.93 -2.57
N GLY A 264 -43.25 9.77 -1.58
CA GLY A 264 -44.24 10.58 -0.85
C GLY A 264 -45.05 11.45 -1.82
N ALA A 265 -46.29 11.78 -1.44
CA ALA A 265 -47.32 12.44 -2.27
C ALA A 265 -46.94 13.81 -2.89
N ARG A 266 -45.68 14.27 -2.75
CA ARG A 266 -45.14 15.52 -3.31
C ARG A 266 -44.07 15.32 -4.39
N CYS A 267 -43.62 14.10 -4.69
CA CYS A 267 -42.71 13.84 -5.80
C CYS A 267 -43.49 13.53 -7.09
N SER A 268 -44.20 14.52 -7.62
CA SER A 268 -44.66 14.50 -9.01
C SER A 268 -43.70 15.37 -9.83
N GLY A 269 -42.61 14.77 -10.31
CA GLY A 269 -41.59 15.48 -11.09
C GLY A 269 -40.77 14.54 -11.96
N GLN A 270 -41.22 14.41 -13.23
CA GLN A 270 -40.50 14.03 -14.45
C GLN A 270 -39.24 13.15 -14.28
N PHE A 271 -39.40 11.85 -14.56
CA PHE A 271 -38.29 11.08 -15.12
C PHE A 271 -37.89 11.75 -16.45
N PRO A 272 -36.59 12.02 -16.71
CA PRO A 272 -36.18 12.44 -18.04
C PRO A 272 -36.36 11.27 -18.99
N GLU A 273 -37.37 11.35 -19.86
CA GLU A 273 -37.34 10.65 -21.14
C GLU A 273 -36.15 11.20 -21.93
N ASN A 274 -35.07 10.42 -22.00
CA ASN A 274 -34.03 10.47 -23.03
C ASN A 274 -33.39 9.09 -22.94
N GLY A 275 -33.56 8.15 -23.87
CA GLY A 275 -33.49 8.23 -25.32
C GLY A 275 -32.59 7.05 -25.72
N MET A 276 -32.94 6.34 -26.79
CA MET A 276 -32.29 5.12 -27.32
C MET A 276 -30.78 5.01 -27.15
#